data_AF-A0A2N1M1B0-F1
#
_entry.id   AF-A0A2N1M1B0-F1
#
_cell.length_a   1.000
_cell.length_b   1.000
_cell.length_c   1.000
_cell.angle_alpha   90.00
_cell.angle_beta   90.00
_cell.angle_gamma   90.00
#
_symmetry.space_group_name_H-M   'P 1'
#
loop_
_entity.id
_entity.type
_entity.pdbx_description
1 polymer ?
#
loop_
_entity_poly.entity_id
_entity_poly.type
_entity_poly.pdbx_seq_one_letter_code
_entity_poly.pdbx_strand_id
1 'polypeptide(L)'
;MPVLEWKDFLANAFYTSTALDTSNHVFSRPNIAGALYSEDSFVDLFLKVMETINNKRLILLSRPESWGKRYMYRQVKGQPDAIRCSADTTPLLYDLKSDTILSVVEVKPEQLMSDLINDEIELFNAYNTALAAEDDESTAYTKHMKIIRIVRQLFGYMVINDLKYGLLTTYIRTWFFYRQDDDPDNICISPTVYINQGHTEDHASFLE
;
A
#
# COMPACT_ATOMS: atom_id res chain seq x y z
N MET A 1 -2.86 -15.51 -12.58
CA MET A 1 -1.77 -14.70 -13.14
C MET A 1 -0.70 -14.55 -12.07
N PRO A 2 0.53 -15.05 -12.32
CA PRO A 2 1.65 -14.88 -11.41
C PRO A 2 2.03 -13.41 -11.28
N VAL A 3 2.76 -13.06 -10.23
CA VAL A 3 3.29 -11.70 -10.01
C VAL A 3 4.81 -11.74 -10.08
N LEU A 4 5.40 -10.59 -10.41
CA LEU A 4 6.83 -10.39 -10.50
C LEU A 4 7.35 -9.68 -9.25
N GLU A 5 8.63 -9.86 -8.98
CA GLU A 5 9.36 -9.01 -8.04
C GLU A 5 9.58 -7.62 -8.67
N TRP A 6 9.37 -6.55 -7.90
CA TRP A 6 9.73 -5.20 -8.31
C TRP A 6 11.22 -4.93 -8.06
N LYS A 7 12.07 -5.40 -8.99
CA LYS A 7 13.54 -5.37 -8.84
C LYS A 7 14.12 -3.98 -8.58
N ASP A 8 13.63 -2.97 -9.28
CA ASP A 8 14.15 -1.59 -9.16
C ASP A 8 13.49 -0.79 -8.04
N PHE A 9 12.68 -1.42 -7.19
CA PHE A 9 11.91 -0.74 -6.14
C PHE A 9 12.79 0.09 -5.21
N LEU A 10 13.89 -0.49 -4.68
CA LEU A 10 14.77 0.19 -3.73
C LEU A 10 15.44 1.41 -4.37
N ALA A 11 15.95 1.27 -5.59
CA ALA A 11 16.55 2.37 -6.33
C ALA A 11 15.52 3.49 -6.56
N ASN A 12 14.31 3.14 -7.00
CA ASN A 12 13.23 4.11 -7.23
C ASN A 12 12.83 4.83 -5.93
N ALA A 13 12.72 4.09 -4.82
CA ALA A 13 12.41 4.65 -3.50
C ALA A 13 13.50 5.63 -3.04
N PHE A 14 14.78 5.25 -3.16
CA PHE A 14 15.91 6.10 -2.82
C PHE A 14 15.97 7.39 -3.65
N TYR A 15 15.84 7.29 -4.98
CA TYR A 15 15.83 8.47 -5.84
C TYR A 15 14.65 9.41 -5.55
N THR A 16 13.49 8.85 -5.23
CA THR A 16 12.32 9.66 -4.87
C THR A 16 12.50 10.34 -3.51
N SER A 17 13.01 9.61 -2.52
CA SER A 17 13.26 10.15 -1.18
C SER A 17 14.32 11.26 -1.19
N THR A 18 15.40 11.10 -1.96
CA THR A 18 16.46 12.12 -2.09
C THR A 18 15.98 13.41 -2.80
N ALA A 19 14.95 13.31 -3.65
CA ALA A 19 14.34 14.47 -4.30
C ALA A 19 13.39 15.25 -3.37
N LEU A 20 12.87 14.61 -2.32
CA LEU A 20 12.09 15.26 -1.27
C LEU A 20 13.07 15.81 -0.24
N ASP A 21 13.17 17.14 -0.12
CA ASP A 21 14.14 17.86 0.72
C ASP A 21 14.48 17.17 2.05
N THR A 22 15.57 16.39 2.03
CA THR A 22 16.03 15.54 3.13
C THR A 22 16.56 16.34 4.32
N SER A 23 16.74 17.67 4.14
CA SER A 23 17.26 18.55 5.17
C SER A 23 16.27 18.87 6.29
N ASN A 24 14.97 18.60 6.07
CA ASN A 24 13.92 18.76 7.06
C ASN A 24 13.53 17.40 7.67
N HIS A 25 14.37 16.89 8.58
CA HIS A 25 14.02 15.83 9.56
C HIS A 25 12.94 16.29 10.58
N VAL A 26 11.96 17.07 10.13
CA VAL A 26 10.96 17.77 10.96
C VAL A 26 9.90 16.81 11.52
N PHE A 27 9.87 15.56 11.05
CA PHE A 27 8.78 14.63 11.33
C PHE A 27 9.27 13.47 12.20
N SER A 28 8.83 13.47 13.45
CA SER A 28 9.12 12.44 14.44
C SER A 28 8.34 11.16 14.17
N ARG A 29 8.97 10.01 14.45
CA ARG A 29 8.29 8.70 14.48
C ARG A 29 7.08 8.79 15.42
N PRO A 30 5.85 8.54 14.97
CA PRO A 30 4.70 8.57 15.85
C PRO A 30 4.79 7.44 16.87
N ASN A 31 4.52 7.76 18.14
CA ASN A 31 4.39 6.76 19.20
C ASN A 31 3.00 6.12 19.10
N ILE A 32 2.95 4.90 18.57
CA ILE A 32 1.68 4.22 18.28
C ILE A 32 1.56 3.05 19.24
N ALA A 33 0.90 3.32 20.36
CA ALA A 33 0.48 2.31 21.32
C ALA A 33 -1.03 2.07 21.18
N GLY A 34 -1.41 0.84 20.84
CA GLY A 34 -2.81 0.42 20.83
C GLY A 34 -3.02 -0.94 20.18
N ALA A 35 -3.66 -1.87 20.90
CA ALA A 35 -4.26 -3.05 20.32
C ALA A 35 -5.61 -2.64 19.69
N LEU A 36 -5.76 -2.87 18.39
CA LEU A 36 -6.97 -2.55 17.64
C LEU A 36 -7.76 -3.84 17.41
N TYR A 37 -9.08 -3.76 17.56
CA TYR A 37 -9.97 -4.92 17.61
C TYR A 37 -10.93 -5.02 16.40
N SER A 38 -10.88 -4.09 15.43
CA SER A 38 -11.74 -4.13 14.23
C SER A 38 -11.06 -3.59 12.95
N GLU A 39 -11.48 -4.06 11.76
CA GLU A 39 -10.96 -3.60 10.45
C GLU A 39 -11.07 -2.08 10.26
N ASP A 40 -12.23 -1.48 10.55
CA ASP A 40 -12.40 -0.02 10.49
C ASP A 40 -11.40 0.73 11.37
N SER A 41 -11.07 0.15 12.54
CA SER A 41 -10.08 0.73 13.45
C SER A 41 -8.65 0.64 12.92
N PHE A 42 -8.32 -0.37 12.10
CA PHE A 42 -7.02 -0.46 11.42
C PHE A 42 -6.90 0.55 10.27
N VAL A 43 -7.97 0.78 9.51
CA VAL A 43 -7.98 1.81 8.46
C VAL A 43 -7.84 3.21 9.08
N ASP A 44 -8.58 3.48 10.15
CA ASP A 44 -8.47 4.74 10.89
C ASP A 44 -7.08 4.96 11.46
N LEU A 45 -6.44 3.91 12.00
CA LEU A 45 -5.06 3.99 12.45
C LEU A 45 -4.13 4.32 11.28
N PHE A 46 -4.18 3.57 10.18
CA PHE A 46 -3.35 3.82 9.01
C PHE A 46 -3.47 5.28 8.56
N LEU A 47 -4.69 5.80 8.42
CA LEU A 47 -4.91 7.18 7.97
C LEU A 47 -4.41 8.22 8.97
N LYS A 48 -4.63 8.03 10.28
CA LYS A 48 -4.09 8.91 11.33
C LYS A 48 -2.57 8.97 11.30
N VAL A 49 -1.93 7.85 10.99
CA VAL A 49 -0.48 7.74 10.86
C VAL A 49 0.00 8.46 9.62
N MET A 50 -0.63 8.21 8.47
CA MET A 50 -0.33 8.95 7.24
C MET A 50 -0.52 10.45 7.43
N GLU A 51 -1.55 10.88 8.17
CA GLU A 51 -1.78 12.28 8.50
C GLU A 51 -0.63 12.88 9.32
N THR A 52 -0.12 12.12 10.28
CA THR A 52 0.95 12.55 11.18
C THR A 52 2.31 12.62 10.49
N ILE A 53 2.61 11.64 9.62
CA ILE A 53 3.93 11.47 9.00
C ILE A 53 4.01 12.10 7.62
N ASN A 54 3.08 11.74 6.73
CA ASN A 54 3.23 11.95 5.28
C ASN A 54 2.34 13.07 4.74
N ASN A 55 1.11 13.26 5.22
CA ASN A 55 0.20 14.28 4.65
C ASN A 55 0.82 15.68 4.74
N LYS A 56 1.52 16.00 5.82
CA LYS A 56 2.20 17.31 5.95
C LYS A 56 3.24 17.57 4.86
N ARG A 57 3.91 16.52 4.35
CA ARG A 57 4.84 16.62 3.21
C ARG A 57 4.06 16.68 1.90
N LEU A 58 3.08 15.80 1.76
CA LEU A 58 2.29 15.64 0.53
C LEU A 58 1.49 16.90 0.16
N ILE A 59 0.97 17.66 1.13
CA ILE A 59 0.25 18.90 0.85
C ILE A 59 1.15 20.04 0.36
N LEU A 60 2.48 19.92 0.50
CA LEU A 60 3.46 20.91 0.07
C LEU A 60 3.98 20.64 -1.35
N LEU A 61 3.59 19.51 -1.95
CA LEU A 61 3.91 19.21 -3.34
C LEU A 61 3.26 20.23 -4.28
N SER A 62 3.88 20.44 -5.44
CA SER A 62 3.35 21.35 -6.48
C SER A 62 1.93 20.97 -6.92
N ARG A 63 1.62 19.67 -6.91
CA ARG A 63 0.27 19.13 -6.94
C ARG A 63 0.03 18.44 -5.59
N PRO A 64 -0.68 19.07 -4.65
CA PRO A 64 -0.82 18.53 -3.30
C PRO A 64 -1.57 17.21 -3.29
N GLU A 65 -1.21 16.35 -2.35
CA GLU A 65 -1.76 15.00 -2.23
C GLU A 65 -2.20 14.68 -0.80
N SER A 66 -3.10 13.72 -0.65
CA SER A 66 -3.52 13.20 0.65
C SER A 66 -3.95 11.74 0.59
N TRP A 67 -3.90 11.10 1.76
CA TRP A 67 -4.53 9.81 2.00
C TRP A 67 -5.91 10.02 2.64
N GLY A 68 -6.92 9.29 2.19
CA GLY A 68 -8.27 9.40 2.71
C GLY A 68 -9.09 8.13 2.57
N LYS A 69 -10.21 8.05 3.30
CA LYS A 69 -11.16 6.93 3.19
C LYS A 69 -11.88 6.98 1.87
N ARG A 70 -12.16 5.81 1.29
CA ARG A 70 -12.81 5.72 -0.03
C ARG A 70 -14.13 6.50 -0.16
N TYR A 71 -14.96 6.54 0.88
CA TYR A 71 -16.29 7.15 0.82
C TYR A 71 -16.24 8.67 0.68
N MET A 72 -15.07 9.25 0.94
CA MET A 72 -14.83 10.66 0.71
C MET A 72 -14.80 10.95 -0.81
N TYR A 73 -14.55 9.96 -1.67
CA TYR A 73 -14.30 10.18 -3.10
C TYR A 73 -15.33 9.48 -3.97
N ARG A 74 -16.20 10.26 -4.63
CA ARG A 74 -17.34 9.72 -5.40
C ARG A 74 -16.95 8.95 -6.65
N GLN A 75 -15.72 9.15 -7.16
CA GLN A 75 -15.26 8.56 -8.41
C GLN A 75 -14.61 7.18 -8.23
N VAL A 76 -14.33 6.76 -6.99
CA VAL A 76 -13.69 5.47 -6.68
C VAL A 76 -14.67 4.34 -6.98
N LYS A 77 -14.24 3.41 -7.83
CA LYS A 77 -14.96 2.16 -8.12
C LYS A 77 -14.50 1.05 -7.18
N GLY A 78 -15.42 0.14 -6.87
CA GLY A 78 -15.18 -0.95 -5.93
C GLY A 78 -15.21 -0.47 -4.47
N GLN A 79 -14.50 -1.19 -3.61
CA GLN A 79 -14.52 -0.96 -2.17
C GLN A 79 -13.11 -1.06 -1.55
N PRO A 80 -12.10 -0.31 -2.05
CA PRO A 80 -10.82 -0.22 -1.35
C PRO A 80 -11.02 0.39 0.04
N ASP A 81 -10.09 0.11 0.95
CA ASP A 81 -10.15 0.60 2.33
C ASP A 81 -9.79 2.09 2.41
N ALA A 82 -8.72 2.48 1.71
CA ALA A 82 -8.29 3.87 1.58
C ALA A 82 -7.76 4.15 0.16
N ILE A 83 -7.55 5.43 -0.13
CA ILE A 83 -6.94 5.89 -1.38
C ILE A 83 -5.91 6.97 -1.12
N ARG A 84 -4.99 7.15 -2.08
CA ARG A 84 -4.18 8.36 -2.23
C ARG A 84 -4.73 9.17 -3.40
N CYS A 85 -4.88 10.47 -3.23
CA CYS A 85 -5.36 11.36 -4.27
C CYS A 85 -4.49 12.61 -4.39
N SER A 86 -4.58 13.29 -5.52
CA SER A 86 -3.97 14.59 -5.76
C SER A 86 -4.98 15.59 -6.32
N ALA A 87 -4.70 16.87 -6.08
CA ALA A 87 -5.46 17.98 -6.62
C ALA A 87 -4.51 19.06 -7.15
N ASP A 88 -5.04 20.00 -7.94
CA ASP A 88 -4.25 21.12 -8.47
C ASP A 88 -3.92 22.18 -7.40
N THR A 89 -4.73 22.24 -6.34
CA THR A 89 -4.52 23.16 -5.21
C THR A 89 -4.96 22.52 -3.90
N THR A 90 -4.42 22.98 -2.76
CA THR A 90 -4.75 22.43 -1.44
C THR A 90 -6.23 22.59 -1.08
N PRO A 91 -6.93 23.70 -1.38
CA PRO A 91 -8.37 23.79 -1.15
C PRO A 91 -9.17 22.76 -1.94
N LEU A 92 -8.75 22.45 -3.17
CA LEU A 92 -9.41 21.45 -4.01
C LEU A 92 -9.17 20.03 -3.52
N LEU A 93 -8.07 19.76 -2.81
CA LEU A 93 -7.81 18.44 -2.20
C LEU A 93 -8.85 18.06 -1.12
N TYR A 94 -9.51 19.07 -0.54
CA TYR A 94 -10.62 18.87 0.40
C TYR A 94 -11.99 18.94 -0.30
N ASP A 95 -12.03 19.31 -1.58
CA ASP A 95 -13.22 19.27 -2.42
C ASP A 95 -13.29 17.93 -3.14
N LEU A 96 -14.10 17.04 -2.55
CA LEU A 96 -14.35 15.62 -2.87
C LEU A 96 -14.74 15.29 -4.32
N LYS A 97 -14.76 16.28 -5.22
CA LYS A 97 -15.14 16.20 -6.63
C LYS A 97 -13.99 16.44 -7.59
N SER A 98 -12.90 17.08 -7.17
CA SER A 98 -11.82 17.54 -8.07
C SER A 98 -10.57 16.68 -8.11
N ASP A 99 -10.58 15.54 -7.42
CA ASP A 99 -9.34 14.82 -7.16
C ASP A 99 -9.01 13.76 -8.22
N THR A 100 -7.72 13.66 -8.54
CA THR A 100 -7.14 12.54 -9.30
C THR A 100 -6.77 11.43 -8.32
N ILE A 101 -7.26 10.22 -8.53
CA ILE A 101 -6.87 9.06 -7.73
C ILE A 101 -5.49 8.60 -8.19
N LEU A 102 -4.55 8.45 -7.26
CA LEU A 102 -3.17 8.04 -7.55
C LEU A 102 -2.91 6.58 -7.18
N SER A 103 -3.50 6.10 -6.08
CA SER A 103 -3.39 4.71 -5.65
C SER A 103 -4.55 4.28 -4.78
N VAL A 104 -4.78 2.96 -4.74
CA VAL A 104 -5.70 2.29 -3.80
C VAL A 104 -4.92 1.59 -2.71
N VAL A 105 -5.52 1.50 -1.53
CA VAL A 105 -4.93 0.86 -0.35
C VAL A 105 -5.89 -0.20 0.17
N GLU A 106 -5.35 -1.39 0.36
CA GLU A 106 -5.97 -2.46 1.14
C GLU A 106 -5.26 -2.56 2.49
N VAL A 107 -6.02 -2.57 3.56
CA VAL A 107 -5.52 -2.71 4.93
C VAL A 107 -5.93 -4.09 5.44
N LYS A 108 -4.99 -4.80 6.06
CA LYS A 108 -5.24 -6.10 6.70
C LYS A 108 -4.70 -6.11 8.12
N PRO A 109 -5.32 -6.83 9.07
CA PRO A 109 -4.74 -7.01 10.39
C PRO A 109 -3.36 -7.68 10.29
N GLU A 110 -2.38 -7.21 11.08
CA GLU A 110 -1.04 -7.79 11.08
C GLU A 110 -1.07 -9.28 11.44
N GLN A 111 -1.89 -9.66 12.43
CA GLN A 111 -2.07 -11.05 12.86
C GLN A 111 -2.46 -11.95 11.68
N LEU A 112 -3.41 -11.50 10.85
CA LEU A 112 -3.82 -12.22 9.66
C LEU A 112 -2.65 -12.37 8.68
N MET A 113 -1.93 -11.29 8.39
CA MET A 113 -0.84 -11.35 7.43
C MET A 113 0.35 -12.17 7.94
N SER A 114 0.65 -12.16 9.24
CA SER A 114 1.70 -13.00 9.85
C SER A 114 1.35 -14.49 9.81
N ASP A 115 0.08 -14.84 9.98
CA ASP A 115 -0.38 -16.23 9.80
C ASP A 115 -0.24 -16.69 8.34
N LEU A 116 -0.45 -15.77 7.39
CA LEU A 116 -0.40 -16.03 5.95
C LEU A 116 1.01 -15.95 5.36
N ILE A 117 1.89 -15.13 5.91
CA ILE A 117 3.20 -14.82 5.36
C ILE A 117 4.19 -14.77 6.51
N ASN A 118 5.04 -15.79 6.57
CA ASN A 118 6.15 -15.82 7.51
C ASN A 118 7.14 -14.72 7.11
N ASP A 119 7.83 -14.12 8.08
CA ASP A 119 8.68 -12.94 7.85
C ASP A 119 9.87 -13.17 6.90
N GLU A 120 10.22 -14.43 6.62
CA GLU A 120 11.28 -14.81 5.67
C GLU A 120 10.79 -14.96 4.22
N ILE A 121 9.47 -14.95 3.99
CA ILE A 121 8.89 -15.19 2.67
C ILE A 121 8.25 -13.89 2.17
N GLU A 122 8.78 -13.36 1.08
CA GLU A 122 8.18 -12.20 0.42
C GLU A 122 6.79 -12.51 -0.18
N LEU A 123 5.91 -11.50 -0.18
CA LEU A 123 4.53 -11.65 -0.64
C LEU A 123 4.43 -12.17 -2.09
N PHE A 124 5.33 -11.74 -2.98
CA PHE A 124 5.35 -12.24 -4.36
C PHE A 124 5.65 -13.74 -4.44
N ASN A 125 6.60 -14.23 -3.62
CA ASN A 125 6.92 -15.65 -3.54
C ASN A 125 5.76 -16.44 -2.93
N ALA A 126 5.16 -15.94 -1.84
CA ALA A 126 4.02 -16.57 -1.19
C ALA A 126 2.82 -16.70 -2.14
N TYR A 127 2.51 -15.65 -2.91
CA TYR A 127 1.42 -15.66 -3.88
C TYR A 127 1.69 -16.60 -5.06
N ASN A 128 2.88 -16.58 -5.65
CA ASN A 128 3.21 -17.47 -6.75
C ASN A 128 3.20 -18.94 -6.32
N THR A 129 3.67 -19.23 -5.10
CA THR A 129 3.57 -20.57 -4.49
C THR A 129 2.11 -20.96 -4.29
N ALA A 130 1.27 -20.05 -3.80
CA ALA A 130 -0.15 -20.30 -3.61
C ALA A 130 -0.89 -20.60 -4.93
N LEU A 131 -0.49 -19.97 -6.04
CA LEU A 131 -1.06 -20.26 -7.36
C LEU A 131 -0.66 -21.63 -7.91
N ALA A 132 0.51 -22.14 -7.54
CA ALA A 132 1.03 -23.42 -8.01
C ALA A 132 0.62 -24.61 -7.14
N ALA A 133 0.10 -24.35 -5.94
CA ALA A 133 -0.38 -25.39 -5.04
C ALA A 133 -1.61 -26.09 -5.64
N GLU A 134 -1.58 -27.42 -5.67
CA GLU A 134 -2.76 -28.22 -5.98
C GLU A 134 -3.76 -28.09 -4.83
N ASP A 135 -4.99 -27.67 -5.15
CA ASP A 135 -6.07 -27.59 -4.18
C ASP A 135 -6.54 -29.02 -3.91
N ASP A 136 -6.44 -29.50 -2.67
CA ASP A 136 -6.78 -30.88 -2.29
C ASP A 136 -8.30 -31.14 -2.22
N GLU A 137 -9.09 -30.26 -2.84
CA GLU A 137 -10.56 -30.19 -2.80
C GLU A 137 -11.15 -30.20 -1.39
N SER A 138 -10.34 -30.01 -0.34
CA SER A 138 -10.86 -29.91 1.01
C SER A 138 -11.66 -28.61 1.17
N THR A 139 -12.83 -28.71 1.78
CA THR A 139 -13.72 -27.54 2.01
C THR A 139 -13.15 -26.51 2.99
N ALA A 140 -11.93 -26.69 3.47
CA ALA A 140 -11.26 -25.79 4.40
C ALA A 140 -10.66 -24.61 3.62
N TYR A 141 -10.90 -23.39 4.11
CA TYR A 141 -10.34 -22.17 3.51
C TYR A 141 -8.82 -22.15 3.66
N THR A 142 -8.09 -22.63 2.65
CA THR A 142 -6.63 -22.81 2.74
C THR A 142 -5.89 -21.48 2.86
N LYS A 143 -4.71 -21.52 3.46
CA LYS A 143 -3.76 -20.40 3.53
C LYS A 143 -3.50 -19.81 2.14
N HIS A 144 -3.32 -20.67 1.13
CA HIS A 144 -3.12 -20.29 -0.26
C HIS A 144 -4.32 -19.50 -0.83
N MET A 145 -5.55 -19.97 -0.60
CA MET A 145 -6.74 -19.29 -1.09
C MET A 145 -6.90 -17.87 -0.48
N LYS A 146 -6.53 -17.69 0.79
CA LYS A 146 -6.55 -16.37 1.45
C LYS A 146 -5.52 -15.41 0.82
N ILE A 147 -4.28 -15.86 0.60
CA ILE A 147 -3.23 -15.07 -0.05
C ILE A 147 -3.69 -14.64 -1.45
N ILE A 148 -4.22 -15.59 -2.24
CA ILE A 148 -4.71 -15.32 -3.59
C ILE A 148 -5.82 -14.26 -3.57
N ARG A 149 -6.78 -14.37 -2.64
CA ARG A 149 -7.89 -13.41 -2.54
C ARG A 149 -7.40 -12.00 -2.20
N ILE A 150 -6.49 -11.84 -1.24
CA ILE A 150 -5.98 -10.52 -0.84
C ILE A 150 -5.28 -9.83 -2.02
N VAL A 151 -4.37 -10.54 -2.69
CA VAL A 151 -3.63 -10.00 -3.84
C VAL A 151 -4.57 -9.65 -4.99
N ARG A 152 -5.51 -10.54 -5.34
CA ARG A 152 -6.47 -10.31 -6.42
C ARG A 152 -7.47 -9.20 -6.10
N GLN A 153 -7.83 -9.02 -4.84
CA GLN A 153 -8.72 -7.94 -4.41
C GLN A 153 -8.09 -6.57 -4.67
N LEU A 154 -6.86 -6.35 -4.19
CA LEU A 154 -6.14 -5.11 -4.46
C LEU A 154 -5.92 -4.90 -5.96
N PHE A 155 -5.49 -5.93 -6.69
CA PHE A 155 -5.34 -5.84 -8.14
C PHE A 155 -6.66 -5.47 -8.85
N GLY A 156 -7.77 -6.10 -8.46
CA GLY A 156 -9.09 -5.79 -8.98
C GLY A 156 -9.43 -4.31 -8.79
N TYR A 157 -9.13 -3.74 -7.62
CA TYR A 157 -9.31 -2.31 -7.38
C TYR A 157 -8.40 -1.43 -8.25
N MET A 158 -7.14 -1.84 -8.47
CA MET A 158 -6.24 -1.12 -9.37
C MET A 158 -6.78 -1.11 -10.81
N VAL A 159 -7.23 -2.27 -11.32
CA VAL A 159 -7.75 -2.40 -12.69
C VAL A 159 -9.02 -1.59 -12.90
N ILE A 160 -10.03 -1.71 -12.03
CA ILE A 160 -11.31 -1.02 -12.25
C ILE A 160 -11.19 0.50 -12.16
N ASN A 161 -10.24 1.01 -11.37
CA ASN A 161 -9.94 2.43 -11.22
C ASN A 161 -8.87 2.93 -12.21
N ASP A 162 -8.37 2.07 -13.09
CA ASP A 162 -7.30 2.38 -14.06
C ASP A 162 -6.03 2.95 -13.41
N LEU A 163 -5.62 2.36 -12.29
CA LEU A 163 -4.48 2.80 -11.50
C LEU A 163 -3.25 1.96 -11.79
N LYS A 164 -2.11 2.63 -11.77
CA LYS A 164 -0.78 2.03 -11.92
C LYS A 164 -0.21 1.49 -10.62
N TYR A 165 -0.59 2.11 -9.48
CA TYR A 165 -0.02 1.80 -8.18
C TYR A 165 -1.11 1.39 -7.16
N GLY A 166 -0.73 0.47 -6.28
CA GLY A 166 -1.55 0.02 -5.14
C GLY A 166 -0.69 -0.26 -3.92
N LEU A 167 -1.29 -0.24 -2.74
CA LEU A 167 -0.64 -0.61 -1.48
C LEU A 167 -1.44 -1.69 -0.77
N LEU A 168 -0.74 -2.70 -0.27
CA LEU A 168 -1.23 -3.59 0.78
C LEU A 168 -0.47 -3.25 2.05
N THR A 169 -1.17 -3.01 3.16
CA THR A 169 -0.49 -2.67 4.41
C THR A 169 -1.18 -3.30 5.61
N THR A 170 -0.37 -3.65 6.60
CA THR A 170 -0.83 -3.98 7.96
C THR A 170 -0.57 -2.85 8.94
N TYR A 171 -0.23 -1.68 8.39
CA TYR A 171 0.41 -0.56 9.08
C TYR A 171 1.85 -0.88 9.57
N ILE A 172 2.18 -2.12 9.94
CA ILE A 172 3.55 -2.54 10.31
C ILE A 172 4.37 -2.88 9.08
N ARG A 173 3.83 -3.73 8.22
CA ARG A 173 4.42 -4.17 6.95
C ARG A 173 3.62 -3.57 5.80
N THR A 174 4.33 -3.09 4.79
CA THR A 174 3.72 -2.55 3.57
C THR A 174 4.35 -3.18 2.35
N TRP A 175 3.51 -3.56 1.40
CA TRP A 175 3.89 -4.03 0.07
C TRP A 175 3.31 -3.08 -0.97
N PHE A 176 4.17 -2.60 -1.87
CA PHE A 176 3.80 -1.73 -2.96
C PHE A 176 3.57 -2.56 -4.22
N PHE A 177 2.50 -2.23 -4.93
CA PHE A 177 2.08 -2.88 -6.16
C PHE A 177 2.27 -1.93 -7.33
N TYR A 178 2.74 -2.46 -8.43
CA TYR A 178 3.01 -1.73 -9.67
C TYR A 178 2.49 -2.53 -10.87
N ARG A 179 1.64 -1.92 -11.69
CA ARG A 179 1.30 -2.45 -13.02
C ARG A 179 2.30 -1.93 -14.03
N GLN A 180 2.90 -2.83 -14.80
CA GLN A 180 3.91 -2.42 -15.79
C GLN A 180 3.28 -1.58 -16.90
N ASP A 181 4.07 -0.64 -17.45
CA ASP A 181 3.58 0.27 -18.49
C ASP A 181 3.38 -0.44 -19.84
N ASP A 182 4.25 -1.40 -20.14
CA ASP A 182 4.28 -2.18 -21.37
C ASP A 182 3.33 -3.38 -21.34
N ASP A 183 3.12 -3.96 -20.15
CA ASP A 183 2.17 -5.05 -19.92
C ASP A 183 1.39 -4.80 -18.62
N PRO A 184 0.24 -4.10 -18.68
CA PRO A 184 -0.51 -3.70 -17.49
C PRO A 184 -1.28 -4.85 -16.84
N ASP A 185 -1.26 -6.04 -17.46
CA ASP A 185 -1.69 -7.28 -16.81
C ASP A 185 -0.58 -7.78 -15.89
N ASN A 186 0.70 -7.55 -16.17
CA ASN A 186 1.77 -7.91 -15.24
C ASN A 186 1.82 -6.98 -14.02
N ILE A 187 1.79 -7.60 -12.84
CA ILE A 187 1.89 -6.92 -11.55
C ILE A 187 3.26 -7.23 -10.95
N CYS A 188 3.98 -6.19 -10.57
CA CYS A 188 5.14 -6.29 -9.70
C CYS A 188 4.73 -5.98 -8.25
N ILE A 189 5.29 -6.73 -7.30
CA ILE A 189 5.16 -6.46 -5.86
C ILE A 189 6.55 -6.17 -5.30
N SER A 190 6.66 -5.12 -4.48
CA SER A 190 7.90 -4.77 -3.78
C SER A 190 8.26 -5.82 -2.72
N PRO A 191 9.52 -5.85 -2.28
CA PRO A 191 9.88 -6.41 -0.99
C PRO A 191 9.06 -5.78 0.14
N THR A 192 9.04 -6.45 1.28
CA THR A 192 8.36 -5.98 2.49
C THR A 192 9.04 -4.71 3.03
N VAL A 193 8.27 -3.63 3.20
CA VAL A 193 8.73 -2.38 3.82
C VAL A 193 8.13 -2.24 5.21
N TYR A 194 9.00 -2.21 6.23
CA TYR A 194 8.56 -2.05 7.61
C TYR A 194 8.45 -0.57 8.00
N ILE A 195 7.43 -0.21 8.76
CA ILE A 195 7.18 1.18 9.17
C ILE A 195 8.29 1.76 10.07
N ASN A 196 8.97 0.92 10.84
CA ASN A 196 10.02 1.32 11.78
C ASN A 196 11.44 1.18 11.20
N GLN A 197 11.56 0.69 9.97
CA GLN A 197 12.84 0.48 9.30
C GLN A 197 13.39 1.80 8.76
N GLY A 198 14.69 2.02 8.98
CA GLY A 198 15.43 3.11 8.35
C GLY A 198 15.91 2.70 6.95
N HIS A 199 16.21 3.67 6.10
CA HIS A 199 16.71 3.37 4.77
C HIS A 199 18.13 2.81 4.87
N THR A 200 18.40 1.72 4.19
CA THR A 200 19.72 1.08 4.05
C THR A 200 19.95 0.72 2.59
N GLU A 201 21.17 0.31 2.23
CA GLU A 201 21.46 -0.18 0.86
C GLU A 201 20.49 -1.30 0.43
N ASP A 202 20.08 -2.15 1.38
CA ASP A 202 19.22 -3.30 1.08
C ASP A 202 17.72 -3.09 1.41
N HIS A 203 17.32 -1.92 1.94
CA HIS A 203 15.96 -1.74 2.44
C HIS A 203 15.45 -0.30 2.35
N ALA A 204 14.19 -0.16 1.95
CA ALA A 204 13.51 1.13 1.97
C ALA A 204 12.98 1.47 3.37
N SER A 205 12.96 2.76 3.68
CA SER A 205 12.23 3.31 4.82
C SER A 205 10.84 3.72 4.36
N PHE A 206 9.82 3.42 5.18
CA PHE A 206 8.48 3.98 4.95
C PHE A 206 8.40 5.48 5.34
N LEU A 207 9.33 5.95 6.18
CA LEU A 207 9.31 7.27 6.81
C LEU A 207 10.10 8.33 6.04
N GLU A 208 10.83 7.93 5.01
CA GLU A 208 11.71 8.76 4.19
C GLU A 208 11.28 8.69 2.73
#